data_AF-A0A7X6YSW0-F1
#
_entry.id   AF-A0A7X6YSW0-F1
#
_cell.length_a   1.000
_cell.length_b   1.000
_cell.length_c   1.000
_cell.angle_alpha   90.00
_cell.angle_beta   90.00
_cell.angle_gamma   90.00
#
_symmetry.space_group_name_H-M   'P 1'
#
loop_
_entity.id
_entity.type
_entity.pdbx_description
1 polymer ?
#
loop_
_entity_poly.entity_id
_entity_poly.type
_entity_poly.pdbx_seq_one_letter_code
_entity_poly.pdbx_strand_id
1 'polypeptide(L)'
;MKSPARQKEQLRKKLRLLTKQQRPAELEEESRLICSKLELSAEFKKAQNLLLYYSMPDEVSTLELIQSWYKQKNILLPVVVDDGNMLLRLYTGAKNLRINCWGIAEPQGPDFLSYDKIDLAVIPGLAFDKEGYRLGRGKAYYDRFL
;
A
#
# COMPACT_ATOMS: atom_id res chain seq x y z
N MET A 1 -24.95 -1.95 23.80
CA MET A 1 -23.54 -2.08 23.34
C MET A 1 -23.44 -1.63 21.89
N LYS A 2 -22.44 -0.81 21.51
CA LYS A 2 -22.21 -0.48 20.09
C LYS A 2 -21.60 -1.71 19.39
N SER A 3 -22.05 -2.04 18.18
CA SER A 3 -21.48 -3.16 17.42
C SER A 3 -20.00 -2.89 17.06
N PRO A 4 -19.14 -3.93 16.98
CA PRO A 4 -17.74 -3.79 16.62
C PRO A 4 -17.53 -3.04 15.30
N ALA A 5 -18.40 -3.26 14.31
CA ALA A 5 -18.39 -2.54 13.04
C ALA A 5 -18.57 -1.02 13.22
N ARG A 6 -19.48 -0.60 14.11
CA ARG A 6 -19.73 0.81 14.40
C ARG A 6 -18.55 1.46 15.13
N GLN A 7 -17.87 0.73 16.01
CA GLN A 7 -16.67 1.22 16.70
C GLN A 7 -15.50 1.41 15.73
N LYS A 8 -15.24 0.43 14.85
CA LYS A 8 -14.23 0.56 13.79
C LYS A 8 -14.51 1.76 12.88
N GLU A 9 -15.77 1.98 12.51
CA GLU A 9 -16.15 3.12 11.68
C GLU A 9 -15.96 4.48 12.38
N GLN A 10 -16.27 4.57 13.68
CA GLN A 10 -15.97 5.77 14.46
C GLN A 10 -14.47 6.06 14.53
N LEU A 11 -13.66 5.01 14.69
CA LEU A 11 -12.20 5.13 14.72
C LEU A 11 -11.64 5.57 13.35
N ARG A 12 -12.13 4.99 12.24
CA ARG A 12 -11.74 5.42 10.88
C ARG A 12 -12.03 6.89 10.64
N LYS A 13 -13.21 7.38 11.04
CA LYS A 13 -13.58 8.79 10.93
C LYS A 13 -12.63 9.69 11.73
N LYS A 14 -12.33 9.31 12.97
CA LYS A 14 -11.39 10.05 13.83
C LYS A 14 -9.99 10.11 13.21
N LEU A 15 -9.47 8.98 12.74
CA LEU A 15 -8.12 8.91 12.16
C LEU A 15 -8.02 9.74 10.87
N ARG A 16 -9.00 9.62 9.96
CA ARG A 16 -9.04 10.46 8.74
C ARG A 16 -9.03 11.96 9.05
N LEU A 17 -9.68 12.39 10.14
CA LEU A 17 -9.66 13.79 10.55
C LEU A 17 -8.28 14.21 11.06
N LEU A 18 -7.59 13.35 11.81
CA LEU A 18 -6.22 13.60 12.27
C LEU A 18 -5.24 13.66 11.09
N THR A 19 -5.33 12.73 10.14
CA THR A 19 -4.44 12.71 8.96
C THR A 19 -4.65 13.93 8.07
N LYS A 20 -5.88 14.46 7.98
CA LYS A 20 -6.16 15.73 7.26
C LYS A 20 -5.48 16.96 7.86
N GLN A 21 -5.08 16.90 9.13
CA GLN A 21 -4.39 18.01 9.80
C GLN A 21 -2.88 17.97 9.57
N GLN A 22 -2.34 16.86 9.06
CA GLN A 22 -0.93 16.72 8.75
C GLN A 22 -0.59 17.51 7.49
N ARG A 23 0.52 18.26 7.52
CA ARG A 23 0.93 19.02 6.34
C ARG A 23 1.52 18.07 5.30
N PRO A 24 1.24 18.26 3.99
CA PRO A 24 1.78 17.38 2.94
C PRO A 24 3.31 17.22 2.99
N ALA A 25 4.04 18.29 3.30
CA ALA A 25 5.50 18.26 3.41
C ALA A 25 6.00 17.39 4.58
N GLU A 26 5.30 17.38 5.71
CA GLU A 26 5.65 16.53 6.85
C GLU A 26 5.42 15.05 6.52
N LEU A 27 4.28 14.74 5.89
CA LEU A 27 3.96 13.39 5.46
C LEU A 27 5.01 12.87 4.47
N GLU A 28 5.46 13.71 3.53
CA GLU A 28 6.49 13.34 2.57
C GLU A 28 7.85 13.09 3.24
N GLU A 29 8.25 13.94 4.19
CA GLU A 29 9.48 13.75 4.95
C GLU A 29 9.45 12.46 5.80
N GLU A 30 8.36 12.24 6.53
CA GLU A 30 8.14 11.00 7.29
C GLU A 30 8.15 9.78 6.36
N SER A 31 7.57 9.89 5.17
CA SER A 31 7.55 8.82 4.17
C SER A 31 8.95 8.45 3.71
N ARG A 32 9.82 9.44 3.46
CA ARG A 32 11.24 9.20 3.12
C ARG A 32 11.97 8.50 4.25
N LEU A 33 11.76 8.90 5.49
CA LEU A 33 12.39 8.26 6.65
C LEU A 33 11.92 6.81 6.83
N ILE A 34 10.63 6.54 6.62
CA ILE A 34 10.07 5.18 6.69
C ILE A 34 10.64 4.31 5.57
N CYS A 35 10.65 4.81 4.33
CA CYS A 35 11.19 4.07 3.18
C CYS A 35 12.69 3.80 3.34
N SER A 36 13.47 4.76 3.83
CA SER A 36 14.90 4.57 4.07
C SER A 36 15.16 3.46 5.11
N LYS A 37 14.38 3.41 6.20
CA LYS A 37 14.46 2.30 7.17
C LYS A 37 14.12 0.96 6.54
N LEU A 38 13.09 0.91 5.70
CA LEU A 38 12.71 -0.29 4.97
C LEU A 38 13.85 -0.76 4.06
N GLU A 39 14.45 0.13 3.27
CA GLU A 39 15.57 -0.19 2.37
C GLU A 39 16.80 -0.73 3.09
N LEU A 40 17.03 -0.29 4.33
CA LEU A 40 18.14 -0.76 5.16
C LEU A 40 17.90 -2.14 5.78
N SER A 41 16.65 -2.60 5.85
CA SER A 41 16.28 -3.91 6.41
C SER A 41 16.88 -5.09 5.65
N ALA A 42 17.09 -6.21 6.34
CA ALA A 42 17.65 -7.41 5.71
C ALA A 42 16.63 -8.06 4.76
N GLU A 43 15.35 -7.97 5.12
CA GLU A 43 14.18 -8.43 4.39
C GLU A 43 14.11 -7.75 3.02
N PHE A 44 14.18 -6.42 2.98
CA PHE A 44 14.15 -5.68 1.71
C PHE A 44 15.37 -5.98 0.83
N LYS A 45 16.56 -6.05 1.42
CA LYS A 45 17.80 -6.33 0.68
C LYS A 45 17.75 -7.70 -0.01
N LYS A 46 17.23 -8.72 0.69
CA LYS A 46 17.11 -10.09 0.17
C LYS A 46 15.93 -10.29 -0.78
N ALA A 47 14.84 -9.55 -0.60
CA ALA A 47 13.62 -9.68 -1.40
C ALA A 47 13.84 -9.33 -2.87
N GLN A 48 13.31 -10.14 -3.79
CA GLN A 48 13.30 -9.86 -5.22
C GLN A 48 11.90 -9.54 -5.75
N ASN A 49 10.85 -10.18 -5.20
CA ASN A 49 9.46 -9.90 -5.50
C ASN A 49 8.83 -9.15 -4.33
N LEU A 50 8.54 -7.86 -4.53
CA LEU A 50 8.03 -6.97 -3.50
C LEU A 50 6.62 -6.52 -3.85
N LEU A 51 5.65 -6.82 -2.98
CA LEU A 51 4.33 -6.21 -3.03
C LEU A 51 4.36 -4.84 -2.35
N LEU A 52 4.13 -3.79 -3.12
CA LEU A 52 3.94 -2.42 -2.65
C LEU A 52 2.54 -1.92 -3.03
N TYR A 53 2.11 -0.81 -2.46
CA TYR A 53 0.90 -0.11 -2.87
C TYR A 53 1.26 1.19 -3.59
N TYR A 54 0.41 1.63 -4.52
CA TYR A 54 0.54 2.96 -5.12
C TYR A 54 -0.17 3.97 -4.22
N SER A 55 0.60 4.67 -3.39
CA SER A 55 0.10 5.45 -2.25
C SER A 55 -0.87 6.57 -2.64
N MET A 56 -1.94 6.72 -1.86
CA MET A 56 -2.83 7.89 -1.91
C MET A 56 -2.25 9.10 -1.15
N PRO A 57 -2.76 10.33 -1.36
CA PRO A 57 -2.22 11.53 -0.73
C PRO A 57 -2.26 11.57 0.80
N ASP A 58 -3.11 10.76 1.42
CA ASP A 58 -3.26 10.63 2.87
C ASP A 58 -2.58 9.36 3.42
N GLU A 59 -1.62 8.80 2.68
CA GLU A 59 -0.84 7.61 3.04
C GLU A 59 0.66 7.91 3.04
N VAL A 60 1.43 7.04 3.70
CA VAL A 60 2.88 7.04 3.55
C VAL A 60 3.22 6.84 2.07
N SER A 61 3.97 7.77 1.50
CA SER A 61 4.33 7.72 0.09
C SER A 61 5.36 6.62 -0.16
N THR A 62 5.01 5.68 -1.04
CA THR A 62 5.89 4.62 -1.54
C THR A 62 6.39 4.91 -2.95
N LEU A 63 5.99 6.03 -3.55
CA LEU A 63 6.22 6.32 -4.96
C LEU A 63 7.71 6.42 -5.30
N GLU A 64 8.49 7.10 -4.46
CA GLU A 64 9.95 7.20 -4.64
C GLU A 64 10.62 5.83 -4.54
N LEU A 65 10.23 5.01 -3.56
CA LEU A 65 10.74 3.65 -3.40
C LEU A 65 10.45 2.80 -4.64
N ILE A 66 9.23 2.88 -5.18
CA ILE A 66 8.83 2.21 -6.42
C ILE A 66 9.72 2.66 -7.58
N GLN A 67 9.92 3.98 -7.77
CA GLN A 67 10.74 4.49 -8.87
C GLN A 67 12.22 4.11 -8.76
N SER A 68 12.76 4.05 -7.54
CA SER A 68 14.16 3.72 -7.32
C SER A 68 14.48 2.26 -7.66
N TRP A 69 13.55 1.34 -7.36
CA TRP A 69 13.84 -0.09 -7.36
C TRP A 69 13.20 -0.92 -8.48
N TYR A 70 12.23 -0.39 -9.23
CA TYR A 70 11.50 -1.18 -10.25
C TYR A 70 12.39 -1.75 -11.38
N LYS A 71 13.61 -1.25 -11.54
CA LYS A 71 14.57 -1.77 -12.51
C LYS A 71 15.46 -2.90 -11.97
N GLN A 72 15.59 -3.03 -10.64
CA GLN A 72 16.43 -4.06 -10.02
C GLN A 72 15.61 -5.14 -9.32
N LYS A 73 14.37 -4.82 -8.92
CA LYS A 73 13.46 -5.71 -8.20
C LYS A 73 12.12 -5.79 -8.93
N ASN A 74 11.41 -6.90 -8.74
CA ASN A 74 10.06 -7.09 -9.25
C ASN A 74 9.08 -6.40 -8.30
N ILE A 75 8.67 -5.17 -8.66
CA ILE A 75 7.69 -4.41 -7.90
C ILE A 75 6.29 -4.80 -8.37
N LEU A 76 5.51 -5.39 -7.47
CA LEU A 76 4.13 -5.79 -7.68
C LEU A 76 3.22 -4.73 -7.07
N LEU A 77 2.26 -4.24 -7.84
CA LEU A 77 1.24 -3.30 -7.36
C LEU A 77 -0.15 -3.93 -7.51
N PRO A 78 -1.06 -3.65 -6.55
CA PRO A 78 -2.43 -4.13 -6.61
C PRO A 78 -3.23 -3.41 -7.69
N VAL A 79 -4.10 -4.17 -8.35
CA VAL A 79 -5.09 -3.71 -9.33
C VAL A 79 -6.46 -4.16 -8.84
N VAL A 80 -7.41 -3.23 -8.75
CA VAL A 80 -8.76 -3.55 -8.27
C VAL A 80 -9.57 -4.09 -9.44
N VAL A 81 -10.05 -5.33 -9.32
CA VAL A 81 -10.82 -5.99 -10.39
C VAL A 81 -12.32 -5.80 -10.16
N ASP A 82 -12.77 -5.93 -8.92
CA ASP A 82 -14.17 -5.78 -8.50
C ASP A 82 -14.29 -5.38 -7.02
N ASP A 83 -15.51 -5.42 -6.44
CA ASP A 83 -15.76 -5.06 -5.03
C ASP A 83 -15.22 -6.11 -4.04
N GLY A 84 -13.91 -6.11 -3.89
CA GLY A 84 -13.21 -6.91 -2.90
C GLY A 84 -12.07 -7.75 -3.44
N ASN A 85 -12.03 -7.98 -4.75
CA ASN A 85 -10.94 -8.73 -5.37
C ASN A 85 -9.88 -7.78 -5.94
N MET A 86 -8.63 -8.12 -5.66
CA MET A 86 -7.47 -7.51 -6.28
C MET A 86 -6.64 -8.59 -6.98
N LEU A 87 -5.95 -8.20 -8.05
CA LEU A 87 -4.85 -8.96 -8.61
C LEU A 87 -3.56 -8.16 -8.49
N LEU A 88 -2.42 -8.82 -8.65
CA LEU A 88 -1.12 -8.15 -8.68
C LEU A 88 -0.59 -8.08 -10.10
N ARG A 89 0.03 -6.95 -10.43
CA ARG A 89 0.74 -6.76 -11.69
C ARG A 89 2.12 -6.19 -11.45
N LEU A 90 3.04 -6.59 -12.34
CA LEU A 90 4.38 -6.03 -12.35
C LEU A 90 4.33 -4.56 -12.78
N TYR A 91 4.96 -3.70 -12.00
CA TYR A 91 5.18 -2.31 -12.34
C TYR A 91 6.42 -2.17 -13.22
N THR A 92 6.24 -1.62 -14.42
CA THR A 92 7.30 -1.48 -15.44
C THR A 92 7.64 -0.01 -15.75
N GLY A 93 7.22 0.92 -14.89
CA GLY A 93 7.49 2.35 -15.02
C GLY A 93 6.22 3.20 -15.16
N ALA A 94 6.35 4.51 -14.88
CA ALA A 94 5.21 5.41 -14.70
C ALA A 94 4.38 5.60 -15.98
N LYS A 95 5.02 5.46 -17.14
CA LYS A 95 4.35 5.51 -18.46
C LYS A 95 3.39 4.34 -18.69
N ASN A 96 3.56 3.25 -17.94
CA ASN A 96 2.73 2.05 -18.02
C ASN A 96 1.69 1.99 -16.89
N LEU A 97 1.35 3.14 -16.32
CA LEU A 97 0.21 3.30 -15.42
C LEU A 97 -0.99 3.84 -16.19
N ARG A 98 -2.17 3.32 -15.88
CA ARG A 98 -3.44 3.86 -16.37
C ARG A 98 -4.33 4.21 -15.19
N ILE A 99 -4.95 5.38 -15.26
CA ILE A 99 -5.94 5.78 -14.26
C ILE A 99 -7.24 5.02 -14.54
N ASN A 100 -7.75 4.29 -13.54
CA ASN A 100 -9.03 3.59 -13.63
C ASN A 100 -10.22 4.54 -13.40
N CYS A 101 -11.46 4.04 -13.50
CA CYS A 101 -12.67 4.84 -13.32
C CYS A 101 -12.83 5.45 -11.91
N TRP A 102 -12.02 5.02 -10.95
CA TRP A 102 -11.98 5.52 -9.58
C TRP A 102 -10.85 6.53 -9.33
N GLY A 103 -10.11 6.92 -10.36
CA GLY A 103 -8.99 7.86 -10.25
C GLY A 103 -7.70 7.22 -9.71
N ILE A 104 -7.61 5.89 -9.64
CA ILE A 104 -6.46 5.16 -9.11
C ILE A 104 -5.53 4.78 -10.27
N ALA A 105 -4.24 5.06 -10.13
CA ALA A 105 -3.23 4.67 -11.10
C ALA A 105 -2.89 3.18 -10.94
N GLU A 106 -3.12 2.39 -11.98
CA GLU A 106 -2.93 0.94 -11.99
C GLU A 106 -1.88 0.50 -13.01
N PRO A 107 -0.95 -0.41 -12.64
CA PRO A 107 0.01 -1.00 -13.59
C PRO A 107 -0.68 -1.72 -14.74
N GLN A 108 -0.10 -1.58 -15.93
CA GLN A 108 -0.49 -2.29 -17.14
C GLN A 108 0.49 -3.42 -17.51
N GLY A 109 1.43 -3.76 -16.62
CA GLY A 109 2.34 -4.87 -16.82
C GLY A 109 1.65 -6.24 -16.72
N PRO A 110 2.40 -7.35 -16.88
CA PRO A 110 1.85 -8.69 -16.79
C PRO A 110 1.28 -8.98 -15.41
N ASP A 111 0.22 -9.79 -15.39
CA ASP A 111 -0.34 -10.35 -14.16
C ASP A 111 0.69 -11.23 -13.45
N PHE A 112 0.73 -11.12 -12.13
CA PHE A 112 1.60 -11.93 -11.28
C PHE A 112 0.75 -12.93 -10.51
N LEU A 113 0.81 -14.20 -10.92
CA LEU A 113 -0.05 -15.26 -10.38
C LEU A 113 0.64 -16.12 -9.32
N SER A 114 1.97 -16.04 -9.19
CA SER A 114 2.76 -16.82 -8.23
C SER A 114 2.86 -16.12 -6.87
N TYR A 115 1.73 -15.93 -6.19
CA TYR A 115 1.64 -15.23 -4.91
C TYR A 115 2.55 -15.83 -3.82
N ASP A 116 2.83 -17.13 -3.90
CA ASP A 116 3.77 -17.86 -3.05
C ASP A 116 5.22 -17.38 -3.16
N LYS A 117 5.57 -16.65 -4.23
CA LYS A 117 6.91 -16.12 -4.48
C LYS A 117 7.09 -14.67 -4.01
N ILE A 118 6.11 -14.09 -3.33
CA ILE A 118 6.24 -12.75 -2.76
C ILE A 118 7.17 -12.82 -1.54
N ASP A 119 8.32 -12.16 -1.63
CA ASP A 119 9.34 -12.19 -0.57
C ASP A 119 9.02 -11.18 0.53
N LEU A 120 8.41 -10.05 0.17
CA LEU A 120 8.10 -8.95 1.08
C LEU A 120 6.84 -8.21 0.62
N ALA A 121 5.90 -7.98 1.55
CA ALA A 121 4.69 -7.21 1.30
C ALA A 121 4.58 -6.01 2.25
N VAL A 122 4.46 -4.81 1.68
CA VAL A 122 4.20 -3.57 2.41
C VAL A 122 2.73 -3.24 2.31
N ILE A 123 2.03 -3.36 3.44
CA ILE A 123 0.55 -3.28 3.48
C ILE A 123 0.11 -1.93 4.06
N PRO A 124 -0.72 -1.15 3.35
CA PRO A 124 -1.22 0.12 3.85
C PRO A 124 -2.30 -0.06 4.93
N GLY A 125 -2.43 0.94 5.81
CA GLY A 125 -3.43 0.96 6.89
C GLY A 125 -3.62 2.36 7.46
N LEU A 126 -4.81 2.61 8.03
CA LEU A 126 -5.13 3.87 8.74
C LEU A 126 -4.54 3.90 10.15
N ALA A 127 -4.41 2.73 10.77
CA ALA A 127 -3.78 2.58 12.08
C ALA A 127 -3.29 1.14 12.24
N PHE A 128 -2.26 1.02 13.08
CA PHE A 128 -1.68 -0.23 13.53
C PHE A 128 -1.51 -0.13 15.04
N ASP A 129 -1.70 -1.24 15.75
CA ASP A 129 -1.32 -1.33 17.16
C ASP A 129 -0.05 -2.16 17.37
N LYS A 130 0.39 -2.25 18.62
CA LYS A 130 1.61 -2.97 19.01
C LYS A 130 1.46 -4.49 18.91
N GLU A 131 0.24 -5.00 18.85
CA GLU A 131 -0.04 -6.43 18.69
C GLU A 131 -0.12 -6.83 17.21
N GLY A 132 0.00 -5.86 16.30
CA GLY A 132 -0.01 -6.09 14.85
C GLY A 132 -1.41 -6.03 14.24
N TYR A 133 -2.44 -5.63 14.98
CA TYR A 133 -3.75 -5.42 14.36
C TYR A 133 -3.73 -4.20 13.46
N ARG A 134 -4.30 -4.36 12.28
CA ARG A 134 -4.39 -3.33 11.24
C ARG A 134 -5.81 -2.85 11.08
N LEU A 135 -6.00 -1.54 11.03
CA LEU A 135 -7.26 -0.91 10.62
C LEU A 135 -7.16 -0.43 9.18
N GLY A 136 -7.73 -1.18 8.23
CA GLY A 136 -7.86 -0.75 6.85
C GLY A 136 -8.99 0.27 6.61
N ARG A 137 -9.10 0.75 5.36
CA ARG A 137 -10.11 1.76 4.94
C ARG A 137 -11.56 1.27 4.88
N GLY A 138 -11.81 -0.03 5.09
CA GLY A 138 -13.16 -0.60 5.23
C GLY A 138 -13.59 -1.56 4.12
N LYS A 139 -12.89 -1.59 2.98
CA LYS A 139 -13.16 -2.53 1.88
C LYS A 139 -12.51 -3.90 2.02
N ALA A 140 -11.67 -4.09 3.04
CA ALA A 140 -11.06 -5.39 3.38
C ALA A 140 -10.34 -6.08 2.21
N TYR A 141 -9.77 -5.32 1.27
CA TYR A 141 -9.04 -5.88 0.13
C TYR A 141 -7.83 -6.69 0.60
N TYR A 142 -6.96 -6.10 1.42
CA TYR A 142 -5.79 -6.79 1.97
C TYR A 142 -6.14 -7.89 2.98
N ASP A 143 -7.28 -7.79 3.66
CA ASP A 143 -7.72 -8.84 4.60
C ASP A 143 -8.26 -10.08 3.87
N ARG A 144 -8.60 -9.95 2.59
CA ARG A 144 -9.01 -11.06 1.71
C ARG A 144 -7.87 -11.61 0.87
N PHE A 145 -6.84 -10.78 0.65
CA PHE A 145 -5.67 -11.12 -0.15
C PHE A 145 -4.62 -11.92 0.63
N LEU A 146 -4.41 -11.57 1.91
CA LEU A 146 -3.51 -12.26 2.84
C LEU A 146 -4.20 -13.47 3.48
#